data_AF-A0A256AA46-F1
#
_entry.id   AF-A0A256AA46-F1
#
_cell.length_a   1.000
_cell.length_b   1.000
_cell.length_c   1.000
_cell.angle_alpha   90.00
_cell.angle_beta   90.00
_cell.angle_gamma   90.00
#
_symmetry.space_group_name_H-M   'P 1'
#
loop_
_entity.id
_entity.type
_entity.pdbx_description
1 polymer ?
#
loop_
_entity_poly.entity_id
_entity_poly.type
_entity_poly.pdbx_seq_one_letter_code
_entity_poly.pdbx_strand_id
1 'polypeptide(L)'
;MAEKYPSISGYAYCANNPVIYVDPDGRDWVEAANGDITWRKDVTADNYKDKGVLGQGEIYRGTTYARSKEWNNVKGITGTVLEIYKNDRSMTYAVANSSGMVQLPVDNPNAKNSQFTAGSMTLYSNYNRNDEKGPQDQWGKPEYIANMINAIVDYKQTYPDDVVSIGDMLSPTDGKVPKNSSGGLHHADVGTFDIRLLGPGGSYKGTVSDSRFDINRTQSFINSLGKHGFKRFLIGPSVYRQFNDSGSVKVMNGGSVHDNHYHVDMGKR
;
A
#
# COMPACT_ATOMS: atom_id res chain seq x y z
N MET A 1 -40.82 -33.04 -28.42
CA MET A 1 -40.62 -32.26 -27.19
C MET A 1 -39.19 -31.76 -27.21
N ALA A 2 -39.02 -30.45 -27.09
CA ALA A 2 -37.77 -29.72 -27.33
C ALA A 2 -36.78 -29.90 -26.17
N GLU A 3 -35.52 -30.16 -26.50
CA GLU A 3 -34.40 -29.93 -25.60
C GLU A 3 -34.07 -28.43 -25.60
N LYS A 4 -34.04 -27.86 -24.40
CA LYS A 4 -33.97 -26.44 -24.14
C LYS A 4 -32.49 -26.01 -24.10
N TYR A 5 -32.00 -25.51 -25.24
CA TYR A 5 -30.75 -24.76 -25.51
C TYR A 5 -29.45 -25.53 -25.79
N PRO A 6 -29.21 -25.99 -27.03
CA PRO A 6 -27.92 -26.54 -27.48
C PRO A 6 -27.07 -25.53 -28.28
N SER A 7 -26.94 -24.27 -27.86
CA SER A 7 -26.17 -23.26 -28.64
C SER A 7 -25.26 -22.31 -27.87
N ILE A 8 -24.98 -22.54 -26.58
CA ILE A 8 -23.88 -21.84 -25.90
C ILE A 8 -22.62 -22.70 -26.02
N SER A 9 -21.93 -22.58 -27.17
CA SER A 9 -20.58 -23.13 -27.32
C SER A 9 -19.59 -22.26 -26.52
N GLY A 10 -18.62 -22.89 -25.85
CA GLY A 10 -17.71 -22.28 -24.86
C GLY A 10 -16.66 -21.29 -25.40
N TYR A 11 -16.98 -20.55 -26.47
CA TYR A 11 -16.06 -19.63 -27.16
C TYR A 11 -16.67 -18.24 -27.45
N ALA A 12 -17.59 -17.77 -26.59
CA ALA A 12 -18.21 -16.45 -26.73
C ALA A 12 -18.41 -15.72 -25.38
N TYR A 13 -17.40 -15.71 -24.50
CA TYR A 13 -17.38 -14.82 -23.32
C TYR A 13 -16.45 -13.61 -23.52
N CYS A 14 -16.58 -12.97 -24.68
CA CYS A 14 -16.19 -11.57 -24.85
C CYS A 14 -17.44 -10.86 -25.40
N ALA A 15 -18.40 -10.64 -24.52
CA ALA A 15 -19.70 -10.06 -24.81
C ALA A 15 -19.61 -8.55 -25.12
N ASN A 16 -18.83 -8.15 -26.15
CA ASN A 16 -18.83 -6.81 -26.74
C ASN A 16 -18.91 -5.65 -25.72
N ASN A 17 -18.28 -5.81 -24.57
CA ASN A 17 -18.33 -4.83 -23.51
C ASN A 17 -17.02 -4.03 -23.61
N PRO A 18 -17.02 -2.81 -24.16
CA PRO A 18 -15.91 -1.92 -23.90
C PRO A 18 -15.82 -1.83 -22.38
N VAL A 19 -14.66 -2.18 -21.82
CA VAL A 19 -14.38 -2.04 -20.39
C VAL A 19 -14.36 -0.53 -20.10
N ILE A 20 -15.55 0.02 -19.88
CA ILE A 20 -15.83 1.32 -19.28
C ILE A 20 -16.41 0.98 -17.92
N TYR A 21 -15.60 0.40 -17.03
CA TYR A 21 -15.93 0.38 -15.61
C TYR A 21 -15.52 1.73 -15.03
N VAL A 22 -16.26 2.78 -15.40
CA VAL A 22 -16.46 3.91 -14.49
C VAL A 22 -17.48 3.39 -13.48
N ASP A 23 -17.12 3.37 -12.20
CA ASP A 23 -18.04 3.08 -11.08
C ASP A 23 -19.30 3.96 -11.26
N PRO A 24 -20.46 3.39 -11.63
CA PRO A 24 -21.65 4.18 -11.95
C PRO A 24 -22.25 4.87 -10.74
N ASP A 25 -21.81 4.53 -9.53
CA ASP A 25 -22.38 5.05 -8.29
C ASP A 25 -21.47 5.99 -7.50
N GLY A 26 -20.22 6.20 -7.92
CA GLY A 26 -19.37 7.34 -7.54
C GLY A 26 -19.42 7.63 -6.04
N ARG A 27 -18.83 6.74 -5.23
CA ARG A 27 -18.92 6.88 -3.78
C ARG A 27 -17.55 6.75 -3.15
N ASP A 28 -17.24 7.68 -2.26
CA ASP A 28 -15.93 7.79 -1.64
C ASP A 28 -16.01 8.05 -0.13
N TRP A 29 -14.92 7.73 0.57
CA TRP A 29 -14.74 8.10 1.96
C TRP A 29 -14.48 9.60 2.08
N VAL A 30 -15.18 10.23 3.03
CA VAL A 30 -14.98 11.62 3.43
C VAL A 30 -14.75 11.66 4.92
N GLU A 31 -13.72 12.40 5.33
CA GLU A 31 -13.45 12.71 6.73
C GLU A 31 -14.07 14.04 7.08
N ALA A 32 -14.96 14.05 8.06
CA ALA A 32 -15.55 15.26 8.58
C ALA A 32 -14.55 16.05 9.43
N ALA A 33 -14.83 17.34 9.68
CA ALA A 33 -13.95 18.22 10.46
C ALA A 33 -13.69 17.71 11.90
N ASN A 34 -14.60 16.90 12.46
CA ASN A 34 -14.45 16.27 13.77
C ASN A 34 -13.65 14.94 13.72
N GLY A 35 -13.23 14.49 12.54
CA GLY A 35 -12.53 13.24 12.31
C GLY A 35 -13.43 12.01 12.11
N ASP A 36 -14.75 12.17 12.01
CA ASP A 36 -15.63 11.06 11.65
C ASP A 36 -15.46 10.70 10.17
N ILE A 37 -15.49 9.41 9.86
CA ILE A 37 -15.33 8.91 8.49
C ILE A 37 -16.68 8.40 8.01
N THR A 38 -17.14 8.92 6.89
CA THR A 38 -18.42 8.54 6.28
C THR A 38 -18.24 8.19 4.82
N TRP A 39 -19.00 7.19 4.35
CA TRP A 39 -19.06 6.84 2.94
C TRP A 39 -20.16 7.67 2.27
N ARG A 40 -19.76 8.63 1.44
CA ARG A 40 -20.69 9.60 0.83
C ARG A 40 -20.95 9.23 -0.62
N LYS A 41 -22.24 9.19 -0.97
CA LYS A 41 -22.72 8.84 -2.33
C LYS A 41 -22.70 10.00 -3.30
N ASP A 42 -22.50 11.20 -2.79
CA ASP A 42 -22.56 12.47 -3.51
C ASP A 42 -21.16 13.07 -3.73
N VAL A 43 -20.12 12.39 -3.25
CA VAL A 43 -18.72 12.80 -3.37
C VAL A 43 -17.95 11.73 -4.12
N THR A 44 -17.23 12.14 -5.17
CA THR A 44 -16.45 11.29 -6.08
C THR A 44 -15.08 11.93 -6.35
N ALA A 45 -14.15 11.16 -6.93
CA ALA A 45 -12.88 11.66 -7.44
C ALA A 45 -13.03 12.79 -8.49
N ASP A 46 -14.15 12.83 -9.19
CA ASP A 46 -14.41 13.82 -10.25
C ASP A 46 -14.98 15.13 -9.70
N ASN A 47 -15.80 15.07 -8.64
CA ASN A 47 -16.55 16.23 -8.16
C ASN A 47 -16.06 16.78 -6.81
N TYR A 48 -15.14 16.13 -6.09
CA TYR A 48 -14.79 16.55 -4.71
C TYR A 48 -14.20 17.97 -4.63
N LYS A 49 -13.69 18.51 -5.75
CA LYS A 49 -13.18 19.89 -5.86
C LYS A 49 -14.26 20.90 -6.21
N ASP A 50 -15.45 20.45 -6.60
CA ASP A 50 -16.55 21.33 -6.97
C ASP A 50 -17.10 22.05 -5.74
N LYS A 51 -17.41 23.34 -5.94
CA LYS A 51 -17.88 24.20 -4.86
C LYS A 51 -19.18 23.64 -4.27
N GLY A 52 -19.16 23.36 -2.97
CA GLY A 52 -20.33 22.92 -2.21
C GLY A 52 -20.51 21.40 -2.13
N VAL A 53 -19.64 20.60 -2.78
CA VAL A 53 -19.64 19.13 -2.63
C VAL A 53 -19.10 18.73 -1.25
N LEU A 54 -17.92 19.26 -0.90
CA LEU A 54 -17.38 19.17 0.44
C LEU A 54 -17.86 20.35 1.30
N GLY A 55 -18.33 20.04 2.50
CA GLY A 55 -18.59 20.97 3.57
C GLY A 55 -17.30 21.52 4.18
N GLN A 56 -17.44 22.55 5.00
CA GLN A 56 -16.30 23.23 5.62
C GLN A 56 -15.50 22.27 6.52
N GLY A 57 -14.21 22.12 6.22
CA GLY A 57 -13.29 21.25 6.98
C GLY A 57 -13.41 19.76 6.65
N GLU A 58 -14.27 19.37 5.72
CA GLU A 58 -14.27 17.99 5.22
C GLU A 58 -13.05 17.73 4.32
N ILE A 59 -12.54 16.51 4.38
CA ILE A 59 -11.40 16.06 3.59
C ILE A 59 -11.83 14.86 2.77
N TYR A 60 -11.67 14.96 1.45
CA TYR A 60 -11.83 13.84 0.55
C TYR A 60 -10.73 12.78 0.79
N ARG A 61 -11.13 11.52 0.99
CA ARG A 61 -10.22 10.40 1.25
C ARG A 61 -10.23 9.33 0.15
N GLY A 62 -11.17 9.39 -0.80
CA GLY A 62 -11.27 8.47 -1.92
C GLY A 62 -11.87 7.09 -1.56
N THR A 63 -11.78 6.13 -2.48
CA THR A 63 -12.42 4.81 -2.32
C THR A 63 -11.73 3.94 -1.27
N THR A 64 -10.44 4.17 -0.99
CA THR A 64 -9.67 3.42 0.01
C THR A 64 -8.73 4.37 0.75
N TYR A 65 -8.68 4.25 2.07
CA TYR A 65 -7.91 5.15 2.93
C TYR A 65 -7.49 4.43 4.21
N ALA A 66 -6.29 4.71 4.69
CA ALA A 66 -5.81 4.23 5.98
C ALA A 66 -5.39 5.39 6.88
N ARG A 67 -5.58 5.23 8.20
CA ARG A 67 -5.08 6.19 9.20
C ARG A 67 -4.71 5.52 10.50
N SER A 68 -3.88 6.22 11.28
CA SER A 68 -3.70 5.95 12.71
C SER A 68 -4.75 6.72 13.51
N LYS A 69 -5.31 6.12 14.55
CA LYS A 69 -6.25 6.78 15.46
C LYS A 69 -6.09 6.27 16.88
N GLU A 70 -6.20 7.17 17.86
CA GLU A 70 -6.39 6.77 19.25
C GLU A 70 -7.86 6.42 19.51
N TRP A 71 -8.10 5.19 19.93
CA TRP A 71 -9.40 4.74 20.39
C TRP A 71 -9.50 4.87 21.91
N ASN A 72 -10.67 5.31 22.38
CA ASN A 72 -11.02 5.34 23.80
C ASN A 72 -12.34 4.59 24.00
N ASN A 73 -12.25 3.36 24.49
CA ASN A 73 -13.38 2.45 24.67
C ASN A 73 -14.25 2.24 23.40
N VAL A 74 -13.64 2.32 22.22
CA VAL A 74 -14.33 2.03 20.95
C VAL A 74 -14.34 0.53 20.78
N LYS A 75 -15.53 -0.09 20.75
CA LYS A 75 -15.68 -1.56 20.72
C LYS A 75 -14.93 -2.27 21.87
N GLY A 76 -14.81 -1.62 23.03
CA GLY A 76 -14.07 -2.14 24.19
C GLY A 76 -12.54 -2.02 24.08
N ILE A 77 -12.03 -1.30 23.09
CA ILE A 77 -10.58 -1.10 22.87
C ILE A 77 -10.19 0.32 23.24
N THR A 78 -9.06 0.45 23.95
CA THR A 78 -8.37 1.71 24.20
C THR A 78 -6.91 1.58 23.74
N GLY A 79 -6.45 2.55 22.95
CA GLY A 79 -5.08 2.62 22.44
C GLY A 79 -5.01 2.98 20.95
N THR A 80 -3.78 3.06 20.43
CA THR A 80 -3.53 3.37 19.02
C THR A 80 -3.96 2.22 18.13
N VAL A 81 -4.71 2.53 17.07
CA VAL A 81 -5.13 1.58 16.05
C VAL A 81 -4.73 2.04 14.66
N LEU A 82 -4.50 1.08 13.77
CA LEU A 82 -4.52 1.28 12.32
C LEU A 82 -5.94 1.02 11.84
N GLU A 83 -6.60 2.00 11.25
CA GLU A 83 -7.88 1.85 10.54
C GLU A 83 -7.63 1.80 9.03
N ILE A 84 -8.33 0.89 8.34
CA ILE A 84 -8.29 0.75 6.88
C ILE A 84 -9.72 0.70 6.36
N TYR A 85 -10.08 1.75 5.64
CA TYR A 85 -11.35 1.96 4.96
C TYR A 85 -11.24 1.45 3.52
N LYS A 86 -12.12 0.55 3.12
CA LYS A 86 -12.03 -0.21 1.87
C LYS A 86 -13.05 0.27 0.83
N ASN A 87 -12.83 -0.06 -0.43
CA ASN A 87 -13.71 0.33 -1.54
C ASN A 87 -15.07 -0.41 -1.56
N ASP A 88 -15.24 -1.42 -0.71
CA ASP A 88 -16.51 -2.14 -0.47
C ASP A 88 -17.33 -1.55 0.69
N ARG A 89 -16.95 -0.35 1.18
CA ARG A 89 -17.58 0.37 2.31
C ARG A 89 -17.36 -0.26 3.67
N SER A 90 -16.57 -1.32 3.75
CA SER A 90 -16.16 -1.92 5.02
C SER A 90 -14.92 -1.22 5.57
N MET A 91 -14.75 -1.31 6.88
CA MET A 91 -13.53 -0.90 7.56
C MET A 91 -12.98 -2.09 8.35
N THR A 92 -11.67 -2.28 8.30
CA THR A 92 -10.94 -3.18 9.20
C THR A 92 -9.94 -2.38 10.05
N TYR A 93 -9.53 -2.94 11.18
CA TYR A 93 -8.57 -2.30 12.06
C TYR A 93 -7.60 -3.30 12.70
N ALA A 94 -6.44 -2.80 13.10
CA ALA A 94 -5.46 -3.53 13.89
C ALA A 94 -5.06 -2.69 15.10
N VAL A 95 -5.04 -3.30 16.29
CA VAL A 95 -4.66 -2.63 17.54
C VAL A 95 -3.16 -2.75 17.74
N ALA A 96 -2.50 -1.64 18.07
CA ALA A 96 -1.08 -1.64 18.36
C ALA A 96 -0.77 -2.49 19.60
N ASN A 97 0.34 -3.22 19.55
CA ASN A 97 0.85 -3.97 20.68
C ASN A 97 1.48 -3.02 21.73
N SER A 98 2.04 -3.58 22.81
CA SER A 98 2.68 -2.81 23.88
C SER A 98 3.90 -1.98 23.44
N SER A 99 4.47 -2.27 22.28
CA SER A 99 5.55 -1.48 21.65
C SER A 99 5.03 -0.45 20.64
N GLY A 100 3.70 -0.28 20.52
CA GLY A 100 3.10 0.65 19.57
C GLY A 100 3.11 0.15 18.12
N MET A 101 3.28 -1.15 17.90
CA MET A 101 3.42 -1.76 16.57
C MET A 101 2.18 -2.56 16.18
N VAL A 102 1.83 -2.53 14.90
CA VAL A 102 0.86 -3.45 14.29
C VAL A 102 1.56 -4.30 13.25
N GLN A 103 1.13 -5.55 13.11
CA GLN A 103 1.54 -6.37 12.00
C GLN A 103 0.86 -5.85 10.72
N LEU A 104 1.60 -5.86 9.61
CA LEU A 104 1.05 -5.52 8.31
C LEU A 104 -0.15 -6.45 7.99
N PRO A 105 -1.34 -5.91 7.69
CA PRO A 105 -2.52 -6.72 7.41
C PRO A 105 -2.34 -7.63 6.20
N VAL A 106 -2.95 -8.81 6.26
CA VAL A 106 -2.93 -9.82 5.20
C VAL A 106 -4.24 -10.61 5.17
N ASP A 107 -4.64 -11.07 4.00
CA ASP A 107 -5.86 -11.84 3.76
C ASP A 107 -5.72 -13.25 4.36
N ASN A 108 -4.56 -13.88 4.18
CA ASN A 108 -4.23 -15.17 4.78
C ASN A 108 -2.98 -15.05 5.69
N PRO A 109 -3.14 -15.01 7.02
CA PRO A 109 -2.01 -14.88 7.95
C PRO A 109 -1.13 -16.13 8.04
N ASN A 110 -1.54 -17.25 7.46
CA ASN A 110 -0.75 -18.49 7.43
C ASN A 110 0.08 -18.63 6.15
N ALA A 111 -0.14 -17.76 5.15
CA ALA A 111 0.64 -17.78 3.91
C ALA A 111 1.95 -16.99 4.05
N LYS A 112 3.03 -17.54 3.46
CA LYS A 112 4.34 -16.87 3.40
C LYS A 112 4.38 -15.70 2.41
N ASN A 113 3.67 -15.80 1.29
CA ASN A 113 3.51 -14.70 0.33
C ASN A 113 2.01 -14.41 0.21
N SER A 114 1.45 -13.86 1.28
CA SER A 114 0.05 -13.43 1.30
C SER A 114 -0.14 -12.14 0.51
N GLN A 115 -1.36 -11.63 0.50
CA GLN A 115 -1.69 -10.32 -0.03
C GLN A 115 -2.65 -9.62 0.91
N PHE A 116 -2.90 -8.34 0.67
CA PHE A 116 -3.98 -7.62 1.33
C PHE A 116 -4.91 -6.99 0.31
N THR A 117 -6.19 -7.33 0.44
CA THR A 117 -7.23 -6.85 -0.46
C THR A 117 -8.16 -5.87 0.28
N ALA A 118 -8.20 -4.63 -0.20
CA ALA A 118 -9.14 -3.61 0.25
C ALA A 118 -10.42 -3.67 -0.61
N GLY A 119 -11.35 -4.54 -0.21
CA GLY A 119 -12.59 -4.81 -0.95
C GLY A 119 -12.30 -5.57 -2.23
N SER A 120 -12.43 -4.94 -3.39
CA SER A 120 -12.05 -5.54 -4.69
C SER A 120 -10.62 -5.25 -5.13
N MET A 121 -9.93 -4.31 -4.45
CA MET A 121 -8.60 -3.87 -4.84
C MET A 121 -7.51 -4.62 -4.07
N THR A 122 -6.68 -5.41 -4.76
CA THR A 122 -5.43 -5.91 -4.19
C THR A 122 -4.42 -4.77 -4.10
N LEU A 123 -4.10 -4.37 -2.86
CA LEU A 123 -3.18 -3.25 -2.61
C LEU A 123 -1.73 -3.70 -2.75
N TYR A 124 -1.38 -4.76 -2.03
CA TYR A 124 -0.02 -5.28 -2.02
C TYR A 124 -0.01 -6.78 -1.79
N SER A 125 1.13 -7.39 -2.15
CA SER A 125 1.52 -8.74 -1.74
C SER A 125 2.68 -8.67 -0.76
N ASN A 126 2.91 -9.74 -0.02
CA ASN A 126 4.11 -9.91 0.79
C ASN A 126 5.15 -10.71 0.02
N TYR A 127 6.40 -10.29 0.14
CA TYR A 127 7.55 -11.06 -0.28
C TYR A 127 8.24 -11.59 0.96
N ASN A 128 8.32 -12.92 1.09
CA ASN A 128 9.08 -13.59 2.16
C ASN A 128 8.63 -13.24 3.59
N ARG A 129 7.33 -13.12 3.84
CA ARG A 129 6.81 -12.81 5.19
C ARG A 129 7.39 -13.72 6.28
N ASN A 130 7.90 -13.09 7.34
CA ASN A 130 8.41 -13.77 8.55
C ASN A 130 9.47 -14.84 8.25
N ASP A 131 10.31 -14.65 7.23
CA ASP A 131 11.39 -15.59 6.92
C ASP A 131 12.66 -15.37 7.75
N GLU A 132 12.62 -14.42 8.70
CA GLU A 132 13.74 -14.00 9.51
C GLU A 132 13.92 -14.78 10.83
N LYS A 133 15.18 -14.90 11.28
CA LYS A 133 15.55 -15.58 12.54
C LYS A 133 15.52 -14.59 13.71
N GLY A 134 14.38 -14.42 14.36
CA GLY A 134 14.26 -13.53 15.52
C GLY A 134 12.90 -12.83 15.59
N PRO A 135 12.78 -11.67 16.27
CA PRO A 135 11.50 -10.98 16.39
C PRO A 135 10.92 -10.72 14.99
N GLN A 136 9.68 -11.16 14.81
CA GLN A 136 9.04 -11.41 13.51
C GLN A 136 8.93 -10.13 12.65
N ASP A 137 9.24 -10.26 11.36
CA ASP A 137 9.22 -9.19 10.37
C ASP A 137 7.78 -8.71 10.02
N GLN A 138 7.66 -7.62 9.25
CA GLN A 138 6.41 -7.02 8.77
C GLN A 138 5.57 -6.33 9.84
N TRP A 139 6.24 -5.57 10.70
CA TRP A 139 5.59 -4.69 11.66
C TRP A 139 5.94 -3.23 11.39
N GLY A 140 5.06 -2.35 11.85
CA GLY A 140 5.24 -0.90 11.77
C GLY A 140 4.34 -0.19 12.78
N LYS A 141 4.65 1.08 13.06
CA LYS A 141 3.69 1.92 13.78
C LYS A 141 2.45 2.12 12.90
N PRO A 142 1.23 2.20 13.49
CA PRO A 142 0.00 2.42 12.74
C PRO A 142 0.07 3.57 11.73
N GLU A 143 0.67 4.70 12.10
CA GLU A 143 0.81 5.86 11.22
C GLU A 143 1.67 5.56 9.98
N TYR A 144 2.78 4.83 10.16
CA TYR A 144 3.70 4.55 9.06
C TYR A 144 3.12 3.54 8.09
N ILE A 145 2.40 2.53 8.60
CA ILE A 145 1.67 1.59 7.75
C ILE A 145 0.52 2.29 7.03
N ALA A 146 -0.21 3.19 7.69
CA ALA A 146 -1.28 3.96 7.06
C ALA A 146 -0.75 4.80 5.89
N ASN A 147 0.36 5.52 6.09
CA ASN A 147 1.00 6.31 5.05
C ASN A 147 1.54 5.44 3.89
N MET A 148 2.10 4.26 4.19
CA MET A 148 2.50 3.29 3.16
C MET A 148 1.30 2.85 2.32
N ILE A 149 0.21 2.46 2.97
CA ILE A 149 -1.03 2.04 2.28
C ILE A 149 -1.55 3.19 1.41
N ASN A 150 -1.61 4.41 1.93
CA ASN A 150 -2.09 5.56 1.18
C ASN A 150 -1.19 5.87 -0.03
N ALA A 151 0.13 5.71 0.09
CA ALA A 151 1.05 5.85 -1.05
C ALA A 151 0.83 4.79 -2.12
N ILE A 152 0.51 3.55 -1.74
CA ILE A 152 0.15 2.49 -2.68
C ILE A 152 -1.19 2.80 -3.36
N VAL A 153 -2.19 3.29 -2.61
CA VAL A 153 -3.48 3.72 -3.16
C VAL A 153 -3.28 4.83 -4.20
N ASP A 154 -2.48 5.85 -3.89
CA ASP A 154 -2.19 6.96 -4.80
C ASP A 154 -1.43 6.49 -6.05
N TYR A 155 -0.45 5.58 -5.89
CA TYR A 155 0.24 4.94 -7.03
C TYR A 155 -0.71 4.20 -7.96
N LYS A 156 -1.65 3.44 -7.39
CA LYS A 156 -2.62 2.64 -8.14
C LYS A 156 -3.66 3.48 -8.89
N GLN A 157 -3.79 4.78 -8.61
CA GLN A 157 -4.56 5.67 -9.48
C GLN A 157 -3.96 5.77 -10.88
N THR A 158 -2.63 5.63 -10.99
CA THR A 158 -1.91 5.62 -12.27
C THR A 158 -1.75 4.20 -12.83
N TYR A 159 -1.54 3.21 -11.95
CA TYR A 159 -1.33 1.81 -12.33
C TYR A 159 -2.28 0.87 -11.55
N PRO A 160 -3.58 0.82 -11.90
CA PRO A 160 -4.59 0.12 -11.11
C PRO A 160 -4.37 -1.39 -11.00
N ASP A 161 -3.80 -2.00 -12.04
CA ASP A 161 -3.56 -3.45 -12.11
C ASP A 161 -2.25 -3.88 -11.44
N ASP A 162 -1.35 -2.94 -11.12
CA ASP A 162 -0.06 -3.27 -10.55
C ASP A 162 -0.20 -3.71 -9.08
N VAL A 163 0.48 -4.80 -8.70
CA VAL A 163 0.59 -5.23 -7.29
C VAL A 163 1.99 -4.95 -6.78
N VAL A 164 2.09 -4.19 -5.69
CA VAL A 164 3.37 -3.91 -5.01
C VAL A 164 3.71 -5.05 -4.06
N SER A 165 4.93 -5.58 -4.10
CA SER A 165 5.39 -6.63 -3.17
C SER A 165 6.24 -6.04 -2.05
N ILE A 166 5.66 -6.00 -0.86
CA ILE A 166 6.29 -5.53 0.38
C ILE A 166 7.18 -6.63 0.94
N GLY A 167 8.47 -6.33 1.10
CA GLY A 167 9.43 -7.19 1.78
C GLY A 167 9.57 -6.82 3.25
N ASP A 168 10.82 -6.75 3.66
CA ASP A 168 11.26 -6.61 5.04
C ASP A 168 10.84 -5.25 5.63
N MET A 169 10.45 -5.23 6.90
CA MET A 169 10.03 -4.06 7.68
C MET A 169 10.65 -4.12 9.10
N LEU A 170 10.01 -3.49 10.09
CA LEU A 170 10.43 -3.52 11.49
C LEU A 170 9.94 -4.77 12.22
N SER A 171 10.53 -5.02 13.38
CA SER A 171 10.12 -6.06 14.31
C SER A 171 8.90 -5.64 15.15
N PRO A 172 8.25 -6.57 15.89
CA PRO A 172 7.08 -6.25 16.72
C PRO A 172 7.43 -5.33 17.89
N THR A 173 8.71 -5.19 18.23
CA THR A 173 9.20 -4.39 19.36
C THR A 173 9.77 -3.05 18.93
N ASP A 174 9.38 -2.55 17.75
CA ASP A 174 9.97 -1.34 17.14
C ASP A 174 11.50 -1.45 17.02
N GLY A 175 11.99 -2.66 16.75
CA GLY A 175 13.41 -2.97 16.69
C GLY A 175 13.87 -3.39 15.30
N LYS A 176 15.19 -3.48 15.14
CA LYS A 176 15.81 -4.03 13.93
C LYS A 176 15.50 -5.52 13.82
N VAL A 177 15.39 -6.01 12.59
CA VAL A 177 15.19 -7.44 12.32
C VAL A 177 16.55 -8.11 12.06
N PRO A 178 16.86 -9.27 12.65
CA PRO A 178 18.09 -10.02 12.34
C PRO A 178 17.98 -10.64 10.95
N LYS A 179 19.02 -10.51 10.13
CA LYS A 179 19.11 -11.12 8.79
C LYS A 179 19.30 -12.64 8.87
N ASN A 180 18.55 -13.36 8.05
CA ASN A 180 18.45 -14.82 8.00
C ASN A 180 19.79 -15.54 7.75
N SER A 181 20.74 -14.84 7.10
CA SER A 181 21.94 -15.43 6.51
C SER A 181 23.28 -14.89 7.03
N SER A 182 23.33 -13.89 7.93
CA SER A 182 24.64 -13.40 8.43
C SER A 182 24.66 -12.71 9.80
N GLY A 183 23.57 -12.74 10.59
CA GLY A 183 23.57 -12.12 11.93
C GLY A 183 23.66 -10.60 11.95
N GLY A 184 23.58 -9.93 10.79
CA GLY A 184 23.45 -8.48 10.69
C GLY A 184 22.04 -8.01 11.02
N LEU A 185 21.90 -6.79 11.52
CA LEU A 185 20.60 -6.15 11.77
C LEU A 185 20.24 -5.25 10.58
N HIS A 186 19.04 -5.40 10.02
CA HIS A 186 18.50 -4.56 8.93
C HIS A 186 17.20 -3.88 9.39
N HIS A 187 16.75 -2.86 8.65
CA HIS A 187 15.57 -2.04 8.97
C HIS A 187 15.66 -1.33 10.32
N ALA A 188 16.52 -0.31 10.39
CA ALA A 188 16.72 0.48 11.61
C ALA A 188 15.95 1.80 11.63
N ASP A 189 15.48 2.25 10.48
CA ASP A 189 14.99 3.60 10.31
C ASP A 189 13.47 3.67 10.52
N VAL A 190 12.98 4.89 10.72
CA VAL A 190 11.58 5.11 11.10
C VAL A 190 10.67 4.78 9.92
N GLY A 191 9.67 3.93 10.14
CA GLY A 191 8.70 3.56 9.09
C GLY A 191 9.34 2.89 7.87
N THR A 192 10.46 2.19 8.08
CA THR A 192 11.20 1.55 7.00
C THR A 192 10.51 0.31 6.47
N PHE A 193 10.59 0.11 5.16
CA PHE A 193 10.12 -1.09 4.48
C PHE A 193 10.82 -1.26 3.12
N ASP A 194 10.97 -2.51 2.71
CA ASP A 194 11.49 -2.86 1.40
C ASP A 194 10.38 -3.20 0.41
N ILE A 195 10.66 -2.98 -0.87
CA ILE A 195 9.73 -3.27 -1.96
C ILE A 195 10.48 -3.90 -3.12
N ARG A 196 9.93 -4.94 -3.72
CA ARG A 196 10.51 -5.51 -4.96
C ARG A 196 10.35 -4.56 -6.14
N LEU A 197 11.34 -4.53 -7.02
CA LEU A 197 11.37 -3.64 -8.18
C LEU A 197 10.08 -3.68 -8.99
N LEU A 198 9.66 -2.53 -9.50
CA LEU A 198 8.44 -2.36 -10.30
C LEU A 198 8.74 -2.54 -11.80
N GLY A 199 7.86 -3.30 -12.44
CA GLY A 199 7.81 -3.52 -13.88
C GLY A 199 6.36 -3.62 -14.37
N PRO A 200 6.14 -4.02 -15.62
CA PRO A 200 4.79 -4.23 -16.13
C PRO A 200 4.00 -5.25 -15.27
N GLY A 201 2.85 -4.84 -14.74
CA GLY A 201 2.02 -5.65 -13.84
C GLY A 201 2.41 -5.55 -12.36
N GLY A 202 3.34 -4.66 -12.00
CA GLY A 202 3.76 -4.39 -10.64
C GLY A 202 5.11 -5.00 -10.27
N SER A 203 5.25 -5.40 -9.02
CA SER A 203 6.52 -5.87 -8.48
C SER A 203 6.98 -7.20 -9.09
N TYR A 204 8.28 -7.33 -9.33
CA TYR A 204 8.89 -8.57 -9.82
C TYR A 204 10.19 -8.90 -9.07
N LYS A 205 10.56 -10.18 -9.09
CA LYS A 205 11.86 -10.66 -8.61
C LYS A 205 12.89 -10.57 -9.76
N GLY A 206 13.88 -9.70 -9.58
CA GLY A 206 14.96 -9.48 -10.54
C GLY A 206 15.88 -8.36 -10.06
N THR A 207 16.60 -7.74 -10.98
CA THR A 207 17.49 -6.61 -10.66
C THR A 207 17.19 -5.40 -11.52
N VAL A 208 17.76 -4.25 -11.17
CA VAL A 208 17.64 -2.99 -11.93
C VAL A 208 18.20 -3.08 -13.36
N SER A 209 18.94 -4.14 -13.69
CA SER A 209 19.43 -4.42 -15.04
C SER A 209 18.46 -5.23 -15.89
N ASP A 210 17.36 -5.70 -15.31
CA ASP A 210 16.34 -6.48 -16.01
C ASP A 210 15.56 -5.60 -16.99
N SER A 211 15.26 -6.12 -18.17
CA SER A 211 14.40 -5.46 -19.17
C SER A 211 13.01 -5.06 -18.66
N ARG A 212 12.54 -5.71 -17.58
CA ARG A 212 11.27 -5.42 -16.91
C ARG A 212 11.33 -4.21 -16.00
N PHE A 213 12.52 -3.73 -15.62
CA PHE A 213 12.66 -2.57 -14.74
C PHE A 213 12.05 -1.33 -15.38
N ASP A 214 11.04 -0.77 -14.73
CA ASP A 214 10.26 0.33 -15.29
C ASP A 214 10.53 1.63 -14.52
N ILE A 215 11.20 2.56 -15.21
CA ILE A 215 11.57 3.87 -14.67
C ILE A 215 10.31 4.72 -14.40
N ASN A 216 9.29 4.65 -15.25
CA ASN A 216 8.09 5.48 -15.11
C ASN A 216 7.23 5.01 -13.93
N ARG A 217 7.07 3.70 -13.75
CA ARG A 217 6.42 3.12 -12.56
C ARG A 217 7.19 3.47 -11.29
N THR A 218 8.52 3.30 -11.32
CA THR A 218 9.37 3.65 -10.18
C THR A 218 9.25 5.12 -9.81
N GLN A 219 9.33 6.04 -10.78
CA GLN A 219 9.16 7.48 -10.54
C GLN A 219 7.76 7.83 -10.04
N SER A 220 6.71 7.19 -10.58
CA SER A 220 5.34 7.39 -10.10
C SER A 220 5.16 6.93 -8.65
N PHE A 221 5.80 5.83 -8.28
CA PHE A 221 5.77 5.34 -6.90
C PHE A 221 6.54 6.28 -5.96
N ILE A 222 7.72 6.78 -6.36
CA ILE A 222 8.45 7.83 -5.65
C ILE A 222 7.57 9.07 -5.46
N ASN A 223 6.82 9.46 -6.48
CA ASN A 223 5.92 10.62 -6.41
C ASN A 223 4.81 10.41 -5.37
N SER A 224 4.27 9.19 -5.32
CA SER A 224 3.24 8.81 -4.36
C SER A 224 3.79 8.84 -2.93
N LEU A 225 4.96 8.21 -2.70
CA LEU A 225 5.66 8.27 -1.41
C LEU A 225 5.92 9.73 -0.94
N GLY A 226 6.30 10.61 -1.87
CA GLY A 226 6.55 12.03 -1.61
C GLY A 226 5.35 12.79 -1.04
N LYS A 227 4.12 12.37 -1.36
CA LYS A 227 2.87 12.94 -0.81
C LYS A 227 2.54 12.43 0.59
N HIS A 228 3.13 11.30 1.00
CA HIS A 228 2.79 10.58 2.23
C HIS A 228 3.92 10.57 3.27
N GLY A 229 4.78 11.60 3.25
CA GLY A 229 5.71 11.89 4.35
C GLY A 229 7.01 11.09 4.36
N PHE A 230 7.22 10.19 3.39
CA PHE A 230 8.48 9.45 3.24
C PHE A 230 9.63 10.40 2.92
N LYS A 231 10.84 10.02 3.35
CA LYS A 231 12.04 10.87 3.31
C LYS A 231 13.13 10.32 2.43
N ARG A 232 13.31 9.00 2.36
CA ARG A 232 14.37 8.40 1.57
C ARG A 232 13.84 7.26 0.73
N PHE A 233 14.43 7.16 -0.45
CA PHE A 233 14.25 6.06 -1.39
C PHE A 233 15.64 5.64 -1.86
N LEU A 234 16.09 4.45 -1.45
CA LEU A 234 17.38 3.91 -1.82
C LEU A 234 17.19 2.87 -2.93
N ILE A 235 18.02 2.99 -3.96
CA ILE A 235 18.04 2.07 -5.10
C ILE A 235 19.48 1.90 -5.59
N GLY A 236 19.70 0.84 -6.36
CA GLY A 236 20.98 0.48 -6.97
C GLY A 236 21.76 1.63 -7.61
N PRO A 237 23.11 1.63 -7.47
CA PRO A 237 23.98 2.71 -7.93
C PRO A 237 23.92 2.97 -9.44
N SER A 238 23.54 1.98 -10.24
CA SER A 238 23.46 2.09 -11.70
C SER A 238 22.26 2.90 -12.19
N VAL A 239 21.21 3.04 -11.37
CA VAL A 239 19.94 3.64 -11.80
C VAL A 239 19.48 4.83 -10.95
N TYR A 240 19.98 5.03 -9.72
CA TYR A 240 19.40 6.05 -8.83
C TYR A 240 19.39 7.49 -9.41
N ARG A 241 20.38 7.85 -10.24
CA ARG A 241 20.46 9.17 -10.89
C ARG A 241 19.42 9.39 -12.00
N GLN A 242 18.68 8.36 -12.38
CA GLN A 242 17.61 8.46 -13.37
C GLN A 242 16.30 8.98 -12.78
N PHE A 243 16.22 9.07 -11.44
CA PHE A 243 15.02 9.47 -10.71
C PHE A 243 15.19 10.86 -10.11
N ASN A 244 14.06 11.55 -10.02
CA ASN A 244 13.95 12.83 -9.35
C ASN A 244 13.41 12.63 -7.93
N ASP A 245 13.87 13.50 -7.02
CA ASP A 245 13.24 13.71 -5.72
C ASP A 245 11.76 14.09 -5.89
N SER A 246 10.91 13.74 -4.92
CA SER A 246 9.51 14.14 -4.90
C SER A 246 9.01 14.45 -3.50
N GLY A 247 8.35 15.60 -3.33
CA GLY A 247 7.88 16.04 -2.02
C GLY A 247 9.03 16.05 -1.01
N SER A 248 8.90 15.27 0.06
CA SER A 248 9.98 15.08 1.02
C SER A 248 10.93 13.92 0.75
N VAL A 249 10.68 13.10 -0.27
CA VAL A 249 11.51 11.94 -0.62
C VAL A 249 12.76 12.40 -1.36
N LYS A 250 13.91 11.95 -0.87
CA LYS A 250 15.21 12.02 -1.53
C LYS A 250 15.59 10.67 -2.12
N VAL A 251 15.90 10.66 -3.42
CA VAL A 251 16.41 9.45 -4.08
C VAL A 251 17.91 9.39 -3.89
N MET A 252 18.40 8.26 -3.37
CA MET A 252 19.79 8.11 -2.98
C MET A 252 20.38 6.79 -3.46
N ASN A 253 21.71 6.76 -3.57
CA ASN A 253 22.46 5.54 -3.84
C ASN A 253 22.40 4.61 -2.63
N GLY A 254 21.72 3.47 -2.76
CA GLY A 254 21.66 2.44 -1.75
C GLY A 254 22.85 1.47 -1.74
N GLY A 255 23.74 1.55 -2.72
CA GLY A 255 24.74 0.51 -2.98
C GLY A 255 24.13 -0.75 -3.61
N SER A 256 24.98 -1.70 -3.98
CA SER A 256 24.58 -2.89 -4.76
C SER A 256 23.61 -3.83 -4.05
N VAL A 257 23.49 -3.74 -2.73
CA VAL A 257 22.50 -4.53 -1.98
C VAL A 257 21.06 -4.14 -2.35
N HIS A 258 20.85 -2.92 -2.87
CA HIS A 258 19.54 -2.41 -3.34
C HIS A 258 19.39 -2.52 -4.86
N ASP A 259 20.13 -3.43 -5.53
CA ASP A 259 19.95 -3.68 -6.96
C ASP A 259 18.71 -4.53 -7.26
N ASN A 260 18.06 -5.14 -6.26
CA ASN A 260 16.91 -6.04 -6.42
C ASN A 260 15.66 -5.64 -5.61
N HIS A 261 15.71 -4.48 -4.95
CA HIS A 261 14.59 -3.89 -4.21
C HIS A 261 14.82 -2.40 -4.00
N TYR A 262 13.77 -1.70 -3.63
CA TYR A 262 13.84 -0.37 -3.06
C TYR A 262 13.81 -0.47 -1.54
N HIS A 263 14.62 0.36 -0.88
CA HIS A 263 14.46 0.62 0.54
C HIS A 263 13.84 2.00 0.74
N VAL A 264 12.79 2.07 1.54
CA VAL A 264 12.05 3.30 1.78
C VAL A 264 11.94 3.53 3.28
N ASP A 265 12.02 4.79 3.72
CA ASP A 265 11.84 5.15 5.12
C ASP A 265 11.34 6.60 5.29
N MET A 266 10.88 6.91 6.50
CA MET A 266 10.39 8.23 6.92
C MET A 266 11.41 9.06 7.69
N GLY A 267 12.68 8.66 7.66
CA GLY A 267 13.76 9.35 8.33
C GLY A 267 14.62 8.42 9.18
N LYS A 268 15.81 8.91 9.51
CA LYS A 268 16.69 8.24 10.45
C LYS A 268 16.09 8.28 11.86
N ARG A 269 16.36 7.24 12.64
CA ARG A 269 16.19 7.30 14.09
C ARG A 269 17.18 8.26 14.73
#